data_AF-A0A8T2D9R4-F1
#
_entry.id   AF-A0A8T2D9R4-F1
#
_cell.length_a   1.000
_cell.length_b   1.000
_cell.length_c   1.000
_cell.angle_alpha   90.00
_cell.angle_beta   90.00
_cell.angle_gamma   90.00
#
_symmetry.space_group_name_H-M   'P 1'
#
loop_
_entity.id
_entity.type
_entity.pdbx_description
1 polymer ?
#
loop_
_entity_poly.entity_id
_entity_poly.type
_entity_poly.pdbx_seq_one_letter_code
_entity_poly.pdbx_strand_id
1 'polypeptide(L)'
;MAEVMLPRKMEILNHSSKFGSPDPLHVLAVDDSHVDRKFIERLLRVSSCKVTVVDSATRALQYLGLDVEEKSVGFEDLKVNLIMTDYSMPGMTGYELLKKIKESSAFREVPVVIMSSENILPRIDRCLEEGAEDFLLKPVKLSDVKRLRDSLMKVEDLSFTKSIQKRELETENVYPVHSQLKRAKI
;
A
#
# COMPACT_ATOMS: atom_id res chain seq x y z
N MET A 1 -10.83 62.10 10.16
CA MET A 1 -9.78 61.18 10.66
C MET A 1 -10.34 59.77 10.58
N ALA A 2 -9.95 59.02 9.54
CA ALA A 2 -10.37 57.65 9.35
C ALA A 2 -9.34 56.74 10.01
N GLU A 3 -9.80 55.90 10.94
CA GLU A 3 -8.98 54.92 11.62
C GLU A 3 -8.72 53.75 10.66
N VAL A 4 -7.44 53.55 10.33
CA VAL A 4 -6.98 52.46 9.46
C VAL A 4 -7.05 51.16 10.26
N MET A 5 -8.06 50.33 9.96
CA MET A 5 -8.16 48.98 10.50
C MET A 5 -7.05 48.11 9.89
N LEU A 6 -5.99 47.85 10.67
CA LEU A 6 -4.91 46.95 10.28
C LEU A 6 -5.47 45.55 10.01
N PRO A 7 -5.02 44.85 8.95
CA PRO A 7 -5.44 43.49 8.69
C PRO A 7 -5.06 42.59 9.87
N ARG A 8 -6.02 41.77 10.33
CA ARG A 8 -5.78 40.72 11.33
C ARG A 8 -4.59 39.88 10.85
N LYS A 9 -3.55 39.77 11.67
CA LYS A 9 -2.43 38.84 11.46
C LYS A 9 -3.03 37.48 11.10
N MET A 10 -2.80 37.04 9.87
CA MET A 10 -2.85 35.63 9.53
C MET A 10 -1.86 34.95 10.47
N GLU A 11 -2.36 34.18 11.44
CA GLU A 11 -1.54 33.20 12.10
C GLU A 11 -1.07 32.24 11.01
N ILE A 12 0.18 32.40 10.61
CA ILE A 12 0.90 31.40 9.84
C ILE A 12 0.90 30.18 10.75
N LEU A 13 -0.03 29.26 10.50
CA LEU A 13 0.04 27.91 11.04
C LEU A 13 1.43 27.41 10.69
N ASN A 14 2.27 27.34 11.72
CA ASN A 14 3.53 26.60 11.69
C ASN A 14 3.18 25.15 11.37
N HIS A 15 3.03 24.83 10.09
CA HIS A 15 3.38 23.52 9.55
C HIS A 15 4.90 23.39 9.66
N SER A 16 5.34 23.30 10.92
CA SER A 16 6.53 22.56 11.27
C SER A 16 6.44 21.24 10.51
N SER A 17 7.42 21.06 9.64
CA SER A 17 7.65 19.87 8.84
C SER A 17 7.43 18.60 9.65
N LYS A 18 6.24 17.99 9.50
CA LYS A 18 6.08 16.54 9.68
C LYS A 18 6.73 15.84 8.48
N PHE A 19 8.03 16.04 8.28
CA PHE A 19 8.86 15.03 7.63
C PHE A 19 9.22 14.00 8.69
N GLY A 20 8.19 13.33 9.25
CA GLY A 20 8.40 12.02 9.82
C GLY A 20 8.77 11.09 8.67
N SER A 21 9.73 10.20 8.86
CA SER A 21 9.97 9.12 7.90
C SER A 21 8.62 8.46 7.57
N PRO A 22 8.29 8.21 6.28
CA PRO A 22 7.07 7.50 5.93
C PRO A 22 6.99 6.20 6.75
N ASP A 23 5.78 5.84 7.18
CA ASP A 23 5.57 4.60 7.93
C ASP A 23 6.20 3.43 7.16
N PRO A 24 6.94 2.55 7.84
CA PRO A 24 7.67 1.48 7.17
C PRO A 24 6.69 0.59 6.40
N LEU A 25 7.02 0.30 5.14
CA LEU A 25 6.25 -0.60 4.27
C LEU A 25 5.97 -1.91 5.02
N HIS A 26 4.70 -2.21 5.19
CA HIS A 26 4.27 -3.38 5.93
C HIS A 26 3.98 -4.55 4.98
N VAL A 27 4.72 -5.64 5.16
CA VAL A 27 4.64 -6.85 4.35
C VAL A 27 4.09 -8.00 5.21
N LEU A 28 3.04 -8.65 4.72
CA LEU A 28 2.58 -9.94 5.23
C LEU A 28 3.26 -11.05 4.42
N ALA A 29 4.14 -11.81 5.07
CA ALA A 29 4.82 -12.96 4.47
C ALA A 29 4.19 -14.28 4.96
N VAL A 30 3.80 -15.13 4.03
CA VAL A 30 3.07 -16.38 4.27
C VAL A 30 3.89 -17.54 3.73
N ASP A 31 4.34 -18.43 4.61
CA ASP A 31 5.17 -19.58 4.21
C ASP A 31 5.12 -20.67 5.29
N ASP A 32 4.79 -21.90 4.93
CA ASP A 32 4.68 -23.03 5.86
C ASP A 32 6.05 -23.55 6.33
N SER A 33 7.08 -23.41 5.49
CA SER A 33 8.46 -23.75 5.84
C SER A 33 9.03 -22.75 6.84
N HIS A 34 9.32 -23.22 8.06
CA HIS A 34 9.94 -22.39 9.10
C HIS A 34 11.27 -21.76 8.64
N VAL A 35 12.07 -22.49 7.85
CA VAL A 35 13.35 -22.01 7.34
C VAL A 35 13.15 -20.88 6.33
N ASP A 36 12.25 -21.08 5.36
CA ASP A 36 11.96 -20.07 4.32
C ASP A 36 11.32 -18.84 4.95
N ARG A 37 10.38 -19.03 5.88
CA ARG A 37 9.75 -17.95 6.65
C ARG A 37 10.77 -17.11 7.41
N LYS A 38 11.77 -17.72 8.05
CA LYS A 38 12.86 -16.99 8.73
C LYS A 38 13.78 -16.27 7.76
N PHE A 39 14.04 -16.87 6.60
CA PHE A 39 14.86 -16.27 5.56
C PHE A 39 14.19 -15.02 4.96
N ILE A 40 12.93 -15.12 4.55
CA ILE A 40 12.19 -14.00 3.97
C ILE A 40 11.94 -12.89 5.02
N GLU A 41 11.66 -13.24 6.28
CA GLU A 41 11.56 -12.28 7.38
C GLU A 41 12.82 -11.42 7.49
N ARG A 42 13.99 -12.06 7.45
CA ARG A 42 15.28 -11.37 7.54
C ARG A 42 15.55 -10.48 6.33
N LEU A 43 15.29 -10.96 5.11
CA LEU A 43 15.48 -10.18 3.88
C LEU A 43 14.61 -8.92 3.85
N LEU A 44 13.35 -9.05 4.24
CA LEU A 44 12.40 -7.94 4.30
C LEU A 44 12.78 -6.92 5.38
N ARG A 45 13.18 -7.38 6.58
CA ARG A 45 13.64 -6.49 7.65
C ARG A 45 14.90 -5.71 7.30
N VAL A 46 15.88 -6.35 6.66
CA VAL A 46 17.09 -5.66 6.17
C VAL A 46 16.76 -4.63 5.09
N SER A 47 15.62 -4.78 4.41
CA SER A 47 15.10 -3.83 3.42
C SER A 47 14.22 -2.73 4.02
N SER A 48 14.24 -2.57 5.36
CA SER A 48 13.47 -1.60 6.14
C SER A 48 11.95 -1.77 6.05
N CYS A 49 11.48 -3.00 5.81
CA CYS A 49 10.05 -3.31 5.88
C CYS A 49 9.64 -3.66 7.32
N LYS A 50 8.44 -3.24 7.72
CA LYS A 50 7.71 -3.89 8.81
C LYS A 50 7.23 -5.24 8.28
N VAL A 51 7.39 -6.32 9.04
CA VAL A 51 7.07 -7.66 8.56
C VAL A 51 6.22 -8.39 9.59
N THR A 52 5.07 -8.88 9.13
CA THR A 52 4.31 -9.92 9.83
C THR A 52 4.50 -11.22 9.08
N VAL A 53 4.82 -12.29 9.80
CA VAL A 53 4.97 -13.63 9.24
C VAL A 53 3.87 -14.54 9.77
N VAL A 54 3.29 -15.35 8.89
CA VAL A 54 2.33 -16.40 9.22
C VAL A 54 2.70 -17.69 8.48
N ASP A 55 2.25 -18.82 8.99
CA ASP A 55 2.69 -20.15 8.55
C ASP A 55 1.73 -20.86 7.60
N SER A 56 0.63 -20.21 7.22
CA SER A 56 -0.41 -20.82 6.39
C SER A 56 -1.34 -19.78 5.81
N ALA A 57 -2.01 -20.14 4.71
CA ALA A 57 -3.02 -19.30 4.10
C ALA A 57 -4.21 -19.01 5.04
N THR A 58 -4.64 -19.99 5.85
CA THR A 58 -5.70 -19.78 6.84
C THR A 58 -5.32 -18.71 7.87
N ARG A 59 -4.09 -18.75 8.39
CA ARG A 59 -3.59 -17.71 9.31
C ARG A 59 -3.49 -16.35 8.64
N ALA A 60 -3.15 -16.30 7.35
CA ALA A 60 -3.14 -15.06 6.58
C ALA A 60 -4.55 -14.46 6.47
N LEU A 61 -5.56 -15.27 6.14
CA LEU A 61 -6.95 -14.82 6.08
C LEU A 61 -7.46 -14.33 7.44
N GLN A 62 -7.14 -15.04 8.53
CA GLN A 62 -7.46 -14.61 9.89
C GLN A 62 -6.81 -13.27 10.22
N TYR A 63 -5.53 -13.10 9.89
CA TYR A 63 -4.81 -11.84 10.11
C TYR A 63 -5.40 -10.68 9.30
N LEU A 64 -5.89 -10.95 8.09
CA LEU A 64 -6.56 -9.97 7.23
C LEU A 64 -8.04 -9.76 7.59
N GLY A 65 -8.59 -10.50 8.56
CA GLY A 65 -10.02 -10.44 8.90
C GLY A 65 -10.95 -10.93 7.77
N LEU A 66 -10.45 -11.82 6.91
CA LEU A 66 -11.18 -12.41 5.78
C LEU A 66 -11.76 -13.80 6.11
N ASP A 67 -11.55 -14.29 7.32
CA ASP A 67 -12.16 -15.52 7.80
C ASP A 67 -13.56 -15.24 8.36
N VAL A 68 -14.54 -16.07 7.98
CA VAL A 68 -15.98 -15.80 8.17
C VAL A 68 -16.49 -16.39 9.50
N GLU A 69 -15.76 -17.36 10.08
CA GLU A 69 -16.24 -18.15 11.22
C GLU A 69 -15.87 -17.58 12.60
N GLU A 70 -14.84 -16.74 12.69
CA GLU A 70 -14.55 -15.98 13.91
C GLU A 70 -14.43 -14.49 13.56
N LYS A 71 -15.38 -13.68 14.05
CA LYS A 71 -15.22 -12.24 14.16
C LYS A 71 -14.11 -11.94 15.18
N SER A 72 -12.87 -12.04 14.76
CA SER A 72 -11.72 -11.78 15.62
C SER A 72 -11.03 -10.48 15.20
N VAL A 73 -11.31 -9.48 16.04
CA VAL A 73 -10.57 -8.22 16.26
C VAL A 73 -10.58 -7.26 15.06
N GLY A 74 -11.37 -6.20 15.20
CA GLY A 74 -11.32 -5.03 14.32
C GLY A 74 -9.94 -4.39 14.38
N PHE A 75 -9.04 -4.83 13.50
CA PHE A 75 -7.81 -4.14 13.21
C PHE A 75 -8.10 -3.12 12.11
N GLU A 76 -8.89 -2.09 12.45
CA GLU A 76 -9.26 -1.01 11.55
C GLU A 76 -8.04 -0.19 11.05
N ASP A 77 -6.84 -0.43 11.62
CA ASP A 77 -5.61 0.30 11.31
C ASP A 77 -4.44 -0.58 10.78
N LEU A 78 -4.63 -1.87 10.47
CA LEU A 78 -3.54 -2.68 9.89
C LEU A 78 -3.43 -2.45 8.37
N LYS A 79 -2.79 -1.35 7.97
CA LYS A 79 -2.38 -1.15 6.57
C LYS A 79 -1.33 -2.20 6.20
N VAL A 80 -1.72 -3.20 5.41
CA VAL A 80 -0.80 -4.12 4.73
C VAL A 80 -0.56 -3.54 3.33
N ASN A 81 0.71 -3.30 2.99
CA ASN A 81 1.08 -2.70 1.71
C ASN A 81 1.43 -3.74 0.65
N LEU A 82 1.82 -4.96 1.07
CA LEU A 82 2.25 -6.04 0.20
C LEU A 82 2.02 -7.38 0.89
N ILE A 83 1.58 -8.37 0.12
CA ILE A 83 1.48 -9.76 0.57
C ILE A 83 2.46 -10.58 -0.27
N MET A 84 3.31 -11.37 0.39
CA MET A 84 4.19 -12.34 -0.26
C MET A 84 3.80 -13.72 0.25
N THR A 85 3.40 -14.64 -0.62
CA THR A 85 2.97 -15.98 -0.20
C THR A 85 3.71 -17.06 -0.96
N ASP A 86 4.10 -18.12 -0.23
CA ASP A 86 4.48 -19.37 -0.87
C ASP A 86 3.30 -19.95 -1.67
N TYR A 87 3.60 -20.61 -2.77
CA TYR A 87 2.60 -21.28 -3.60
C TYR A 87 2.13 -22.60 -2.98
N SER A 88 3.06 -23.42 -2.50
CA SER A 88 2.87 -24.82 -2.16
C SER A 88 2.72 -25.02 -0.65
N MET A 89 1.58 -24.62 -0.12
CA MET A 89 1.25 -24.81 1.30
C MET A 89 0.22 -25.94 1.50
N PRO A 90 0.29 -26.69 2.61
CA PRO A 90 -0.70 -27.70 2.94
C PRO A 90 -2.07 -27.07 3.26
N GLY A 91 -3.14 -27.77 2.88
CA GLY A 91 -4.53 -27.37 3.13
C GLY A 91 -5.05 -26.35 2.12
N MET A 92 -4.39 -25.18 2.00
CA MET A 92 -4.74 -24.14 1.04
C MET A 92 -3.47 -23.57 0.41
N THR A 93 -3.43 -23.57 -0.92
CA THR A 93 -2.32 -23.07 -1.73
C THR A 93 -2.23 -21.54 -1.72
N GLY A 94 -1.07 -21.00 -2.08
CA GLY A 94 -0.90 -19.56 -2.29
C GLY A 94 -1.79 -19.01 -3.41
N TYR A 95 -2.13 -19.83 -4.41
CA TYR A 95 -3.08 -19.46 -5.46
C TYR A 95 -4.51 -19.28 -4.93
N GLU A 96 -4.97 -20.21 -4.08
CA GLU A 96 -6.29 -20.08 -3.44
C GLU A 96 -6.36 -18.89 -2.47
N LEU A 97 -5.26 -18.62 -1.75
CA LEU A 97 -5.13 -17.42 -0.94
C LEU A 97 -5.20 -16.14 -1.79
N LEU A 98 -4.44 -16.08 -2.89
CA LEU A 98 -4.47 -14.97 -3.84
C LEU A 98 -5.91 -14.68 -4.29
N LYS A 99 -6.62 -15.70 -4.75
CA LYS A 99 -8.01 -15.57 -5.20
C LYS A 99 -8.91 -14.94 -4.13
N LYS A 100 -8.86 -15.45 -2.89
CA LYS A 100 -9.64 -14.90 -1.76
C LYS A 100 -9.29 -13.44 -1.44
N ILE A 101 -8.01 -13.07 -1.54
CA ILE A 101 -7.57 -11.68 -1.34
C ILE A 101 -8.12 -10.79 -2.46
N LYS A 102 -8.08 -11.24 -3.71
CA LYS A 102 -8.56 -10.46 -4.87
C LYS A 102 -10.08 -10.36 -4.95
N GLU A 103 -10.81 -11.31 -4.38
CA GLU A 103 -12.26 -11.23 -4.19
C GLU A 103 -12.67 -10.24 -3.08
N SER A 104 -11.76 -9.89 -2.17
CA SER A 104 -12.05 -8.98 -1.05
C SER A 104 -12.06 -7.51 -1.48
N SER A 105 -13.14 -6.79 -1.19
CA SER A 105 -13.22 -5.35 -1.42
C SER A 105 -12.16 -4.54 -0.65
N ALA A 106 -11.73 -5.03 0.51
CA ALA A 106 -10.75 -4.35 1.37
C ALA A 106 -9.30 -4.57 0.92
N PHE A 107 -8.99 -5.72 0.30
CA PHE A 107 -7.60 -6.11 0.01
C PHE A 107 -7.31 -6.38 -1.48
N ARG A 108 -8.29 -6.32 -2.37
CA ARG A 108 -8.06 -6.59 -3.81
C ARG A 108 -6.96 -5.74 -4.44
N GLU A 109 -6.82 -4.49 -3.98
CA GLU A 109 -5.81 -3.55 -4.47
C GLU A 109 -4.44 -3.76 -3.83
N VAL A 110 -4.35 -4.57 -2.77
CA VAL A 110 -3.06 -4.92 -2.16
C VAL A 110 -2.31 -5.85 -3.14
N PRO A 111 -1.07 -5.50 -3.53
CA PRO A 111 -0.27 -6.34 -4.40
C PRO A 111 0.05 -7.66 -3.69
N VAL A 112 -0.07 -8.75 -4.44
CA VAL A 112 0.21 -10.11 -3.96
C VAL A 112 1.30 -10.69 -4.85
N VAL A 113 2.42 -11.08 -4.24
CA VAL A 113 3.54 -11.73 -4.93
C VAL A 113 3.58 -13.20 -4.53
N ILE A 114 3.60 -14.08 -5.51
CA ILE A 114 3.74 -15.52 -5.29
C ILE A 114 5.22 -15.89 -5.26
N MET A 115 5.60 -16.75 -4.33
CA MET A 115 6.93 -17.36 -4.24
C MET A 115 6.79 -18.86 -4.48
N SER A 116 7.67 -19.46 -5.29
CA SER A 116 7.59 -20.90 -5.59
C SER A 116 8.99 -21.48 -5.73
N SER A 117 9.19 -22.71 -5.25
CA SER A 117 10.41 -23.49 -5.53
C SER A 117 10.40 -24.12 -6.93
N GLU A 118 9.25 -24.14 -7.59
CA GLU A 118 9.06 -24.74 -8.91
C GLU A 118 8.85 -23.66 -9.98
N ASN A 119 9.48 -23.85 -11.14
CA ASN A 119 9.35 -22.98 -12.31
C ASN A 119 8.42 -23.62 -13.35
N ILE A 120 7.11 -23.52 -13.11
CA ILE A 120 6.07 -24.15 -13.95
C ILE A 120 5.28 -23.05 -14.66
N LEU A 121 5.47 -22.90 -15.97
CA LEU A 121 4.84 -21.80 -16.74
C LEU A 121 3.31 -21.74 -16.58
N PRO A 122 2.54 -22.84 -16.73
CA PRO A 122 1.08 -22.78 -16.52
C PRO A 122 0.65 -22.39 -15.11
N ARG A 123 1.54 -22.48 -14.11
CA ARG A 123 1.27 -22.01 -12.75
C ARG A 123 1.50 -20.52 -12.64
N ILE A 124 2.60 -20.03 -13.21
CA ILE A 124 2.95 -18.62 -13.26
C ILE A 124 1.83 -17.86 -13.97
N ASP A 125 1.45 -18.31 -15.17
CA ASP A 125 0.42 -17.68 -15.98
C ASP A 125 -0.90 -17.55 -15.22
N ARG A 126 -1.38 -18.65 -14.61
CA ARG A 126 -2.61 -18.64 -13.81
C ARG A 126 -2.56 -17.69 -12.62
N CYS A 127 -1.41 -17.54 -11.95
CA CYS A 127 -1.28 -16.60 -10.83
C CYS A 127 -1.35 -15.16 -11.32
N LEU A 128 -0.68 -14.84 -12.43
CA LEU A 128 -0.70 -13.50 -13.01
C LEU A 128 -2.10 -13.14 -13.55
N GLU A 129 -2.80 -14.08 -14.19
CA GLU A 129 -4.18 -13.92 -14.66
C GLU A 129 -5.16 -13.65 -13.52
N GLU A 130 -4.96 -14.28 -12.35
CA GLU A 130 -5.74 -14.04 -11.13
C GLU A 130 -5.39 -12.69 -10.45
N GLY A 131 -4.40 -11.96 -10.96
CA GLY A 131 -4.02 -10.64 -10.47
C GLY A 131 -2.86 -10.62 -9.47
N ALA A 132 -2.01 -11.65 -9.46
CA ALA A 132 -0.71 -11.53 -8.78
C ALA A 132 0.12 -10.39 -9.40
N GLU A 133 0.75 -9.60 -8.55
CA GLU A 133 1.65 -8.52 -8.97
C GLU A 133 2.95 -9.08 -9.58
N ASP A 134 3.44 -10.19 -9.03
CA ASP A 134 4.66 -10.85 -9.49
C ASP A 134 4.70 -12.32 -9.06
N PHE A 135 5.60 -13.08 -9.68
CA PHE A 135 5.90 -14.47 -9.35
C PHE A 135 7.42 -14.66 -9.24
N LEU A 136 7.90 -14.98 -8.04
CA LEU A 136 9.32 -15.15 -7.74
C LEU A 136 9.69 -16.61 -7.55
N LEU A 137 10.79 -17.02 -8.17
CA LEU A 137 11.39 -18.32 -7.89
C LEU A 137 12.23 -18.26 -6.61
N LYS A 138 12.03 -19.20 -5.71
CA LYS A 138 12.85 -19.37 -4.51
C LYS A 138 14.25 -19.88 -4.88
N PRO A 139 15.32 -19.49 -4.15
CA PRO A 139 15.30 -18.58 -3.02
C PRO A 139 15.14 -17.11 -3.48
N VAL A 140 14.25 -16.38 -2.80
CA VAL A 140 14.04 -14.95 -3.04
C VAL A 140 15.32 -14.18 -2.74
N LYS A 141 15.69 -13.24 -3.60
CA LYS A 141 16.92 -12.46 -3.46
C LYS A 141 16.63 -11.09 -2.88
N LEU A 142 17.64 -10.49 -2.28
CA LEU A 142 17.57 -9.11 -1.79
C LEU A 142 17.24 -8.12 -2.93
N SER A 143 17.68 -8.40 -4.15
CA SER A 143 17.33 -7.59 -5.34
C SER A 143 15.83 -7.59 -5.64
N ASP A 144 15.15 -8.72 -5.42
CA ASP A 144 13.72 -8.85 -5.69
C ASP A 144 12.92 -8.00 -4.70
N VAL A 145 13.27 -8.10 -3.41
CA VAL A 145 12.65 -7.29 -2.34
C VAL A 145 12.87 -5.80 -2.57
N LYS A 146 14.09 -5.38 -2.94
CA LYS A 146 14.39 -3.98 -3.26
C LYS A 146 13.55 -3.49 -4.43
N ARG A 147 13.47 -4.27 -5.52
CA ARG A 147 12.65 -3.95 -6.69
C ARG A 147 11.17 -3.76 -6.33
N LEU A 148 10.60 -4.68 -5.55
CA LEU A 148 9.21 -4.60 -5.10
C LEU A 148 8.98 -3.35 -4.24
N ARG A 149 9.83 -3.11 -3.24
CA ARG A 149 9.73 -1.94 -2.37
C ARG A 149 9.81 -0.63 -3.16
N ASP A 150 10.79 -0.51 -4.04
CA ASP A 150 11.00 0.72 -4.81
C ASP A 150 9.86 0.97 -5.81
N SER A 151 9.21 -0.09 -6.31
CA SER A 151 7.97 0.02 -7.10
C SER A 151 6.83 0.63 -6.28
N LEU A 152 6.61 0.11 -5.06
CA LEU A 152 5.52 0.56 -4.18
C LEU A 152 5.70 2.00 -3.69
N MET A 153 6.93 2.40 -3.38
CA MET A 153 7.23 3.76 -2.93
C MET A 153 6.97 4.80 -4.03
N LYS A 154 7.26 4.47 -5.30
CA LYS A 154 6.94 5.35 -6.44
C LYS A 154 5.44 5.55 -6.62
N VAL A 155 4.65 4.51 -6.36
CA VAL A 155 3.18 4.59 -6.43
C VAL A 155 2.65 5.52 -5.34
N GLU A 156 3.20 5.45 -4.13
CA GLU A 156 2.81 6.36 -3.04
C GLU A 156 3.16 7.83 -3.36
N ASP A 157 4.35 8.11 -3.88
CA ASP A 157 4.76 9.47 -4.30
C ASP A 157 3.86 10.05 -5.41
N LEU A 158 3.50 9.21 -6.40
CA LEU A 158 2.59 9.60 -7.48
C LEU A 158 1.15 9.82 -6.98
N SER A 159 0.70 9.04 -6.00
CA SER A 159 -0.62 9.24 -5.38
C SER A 159 -0.68 10.55 -4.59
N PHE A 160 0.40 10.87 -3.88
CA PHE A 160 0.53 12.09 -3.10
C PHE A 160 0.53 13.33 -4.01
N THR A 161 1.37 13.35 -5.05
CA THR A 161 1.44 14.47 -6.01
C THR A 161 0.11 14.71 -6.74
N LYS A 162 -0.60 13.66 -7.15
CA LYS A 162 -1.95 13.79 -7.74
C LYS A 162 -2.97 14.38 -6.76
N SER A 163 -2.88 14.01 -5.48
CA SER A 163 -3.79 14.53 -4.46
C SER A 163 -3.60 16.02 -4.18
N ILE A 164 -2.36 16.53 -4.30
CA ILE A 164 -2.06 17.97 -4.16
C ILE A 164 -2.60 18.76 -5.35
N GLN A 165 -2.34 18.31 -6.59
CA GLN A 165 -2.87 18.98 -7.80
C GLN A 165 -4.39 19.04 -7.82
N LYS A 166 -5.07 17.96 -7.41
CA LYS A 166 -6.54 17.94 -7.34
C LYS A 166 -7.09 18.98 -6.35
N ARG A 167 -6.43 19.17 -5.20
CA ARG A 167 -6.83 20.18 -4.21
C ARG A 167 -6.55 21.60 -4.71
N GLU A 168 -5.44 21.84 -5.40
CA GLU A 168 -5.11 23.15 -5.99
C GLU A 168 -6.14 23.56 -7.05
N LEU A 169 -6.51 22.64 -7.95
CA LEU A 169 -7.54 22.86 -8.98
C LEU A 169 -8.95 23.09 -8.40
N GLU A 170 -9.27 22.46 -7.27
CA GLU A 170 -10.54 22.69 -6.55
C GLU A 170 -10.55 24.05 -5.83
N THR A 171 -9.41 24.54 -5.36
CA THR A 171 -9.31 25.88 -4.73
C THR A 171 -9.36 27.04 -5.71
N GLU A 172 -8.91 26.87 -6.96
CA GLU A 172 -8.99 27.90 -8.00
C GLU A 172 -10.43 28.16 -8.48
N ASN A 173 -11.37 27.26 -8.22
CA ASN A 173 -12.77 27.38 -8.67
C ASN A 173 -13.72 28.00 -7.62
N VAL A 174 -13.20 28.48 -6.48
CA VAL A 174 -14.02 29.02 -5.36
C VAL A 174 -14.01 30.56 -5.30
N TYR A 175 -13.13 31.25 -6.02
CA TYR A 175 -13.16 32.71 -6.13
C TYR A 175 -13.48 33.16 -7.57
N PRO A 176 -14.73 33.51 -7.91
CA PRO A 176 -14.98 34.23 -9.15
C PRO A 176 -14.32 35.61 -9.02
N VAL A 177 -13.35 35.87 -9.90
CA VAL A 177 -12.70 37.18 -10.02
C VAL A 177 -13.74 38.20 -10.47
N HIS A 178 -14.43 38.81 -9.51
CA HIS A 178 -15.17 40.06 -9.71
C HIS A 178 -14.28 41.23 -9.31
N SER A 179 -13.73 41.94 -10.30
CA SER A 179 -13.54 43.40 -10.22
C SER A 179 -13.16 43.98 -11.59
N GLN A 180 -14.07 44.70 -12.25
CA GLN A 180 -14.14 46.19 -12.34
C GLN A 180 -13.20 46.76 -13.43
N LEU A 181 -13.46 47.80 -14.24
CA LEU A 181 -14.39 48.94 -14.26
C LEU A 181 -14.70 49.31 -15.72
N LYS A 182 -15.96 49.63 -16.06
CA LYS A 182 -16.29 50.44 -17.25
C LYS A 182 -16.16 51.91 -16.88
N ARG A 183 -15.20 52.62 -17.47
CA ARG A 183 -15.08 54.09 -17.36
C ARG A 183 -16.28 54.77 -18.01
N ALA A 184 -16.93 55.66 -17.26
CA ALA A 184 -17.89 56.63 -17.76
C ALA A 184 -17.20 57.64 -18.69
N LYS A 185 -17.82 57.95 -19.83
CA LYS A 185 -17.50 59.12 -20.65
C LYS A 185 -18.39 60.27 -20.17
N ILE A 186 -17.74 61.39 -19.85
CA ILE A 186 -18.32 62.74 -19.85
C ILE A 186 -18.17 63.29 -21.26
#